data_AF-A0A523QYR3-F1
#
_entry.id   AF-A0A523QYR3-F1
#
_cell.length_a   1.000
_cell.length_b   1.000
_cell.length_c   1.000
_cell.angle_alpha   90.00
_cell.angle_beta   90.00
_cell.angle_gamma   90.00
#
_symmetry.space_group_name_H-M   'P 1'
#
loop_
_entity.id
_entity.type
_entity.pdbx_description
1 polymer ?
#
loop_
_entity_poly.entity_id
_entity_poly.type
_entity_poly.pdbx_seq_one_letter_code
_entity_poly.pdbx_strand_id
1 'polypeptide(L)'
;MMKRMITFLVLLVLVLSTYGTAFAQEESGVPACEGDNIAGTVVAVDEESGLITVDPDLEVPGDECTVFLTGDFGHPITTLLGSYFGEVNIEDLTEALETTQVCAIQDEVTEIWTYTEPDEEGDCAEGEEEVTVTGQNEDGSFSANRSDGTSISLNVEDEETSGALSDALENLNADWDLNEDGSVADVGDDIAQYHEDGFGFGVIVKVYAFIAELEEACLEEETETVEGEEALEGEEADDDLCGKTVEDLFNDLANGSSIGDLFETYGKPSIVGIGHVRNGDGSGEGDGGGNGICNARSKGGKANASGRGGINCGTTIPNKDRDKGDKPEGGDPDPDEGD
;
A
#
# COMPACT_ATOMS: atom_id res chain seq x y z
N MET A 1 19.26 -46.17 22.55
CA MET A 1 20.09 -44.99 22.24
C MET A 1 20.19 -44.66 20.74
N MET A 2 19.93 -45.59 19.81
CA MET A 2 19.93 -45.31 18.35
C MET A 2 18.74 -44.50 17.81
N LYS A 3 17.61 -44.45 18.54
CA LYS A 3 16.36 -43.83 18.05
C LYS A 3 16.34 -42.29 18.14
N ARG A 4 17.22 -41.67 18.94
CA ARG A 4 17.35 -40.20 19.06
C ARG A 4 18.36 -39.59 18.09
N MET A 5 19.18 -40.41 17.43
CA MET A 5 20.18 -39.94 16.46
C MET A 5 19.61 -39.87 15.03
N ILE A 6 18.51 -40.59 14.75
CA ILE A 6 17.80 -40.52 13.46
C ILE A 6 16.90 -39.28 13.39
N THR A 7 16.25 -38.89 14.50
CA THR A 7 15.44 -37.67 14.55
C THR A 7 16.25 -36.40 14.31
N PHE A 8 17.51 -36.35 14.77
CA PHE A 8 18.39 -35.20 14.52
C PHE A 8 18.95 -35.16 13.09
N LEU A 9 18.96 -36.27 12.36
CA LEU A 9 19.45 -36.32 10.98
C LEU A 9 18.35 -35.99 9.98
N VAL A 10 17.08 -36.27 10.30
CA VAL A 10 15.92 -35.81 9.51
C VAL A 10 15.69 -34.31 9.69
N LEU A 11 15.83 -33.77 10.91
CA LEU A 11 15.69 -32.33 11.17
C LEU A 11 16.86 -31.49 10.60
N LEU A 12 18.03 -32.08 10.38
CA LEU A 12 19.15 -31.39 9.72
C LEU A 12 19.01 -31.39 8.19
N VAL A 13 18.32 -32.39 7.60
CA VAL A 13 18.06 -32.43 6.15
C VAL A 13 16.90 -31.52 5.77
N LEU A 14 15.90 -31.33 6.64
CA LEU A 14 14.76 -30.44 6.36
C LEU A 14 15.11 -28.94 6.45
N VAL A 15 16.18 -28.56 7.18
CA VAL A 15 16.69 -27.18 7.21
C VAL A 15 17.70 -26.91 6.07
N LEU A 16 18.00 -27.94 5.27
CA LEU A 16 18.87 -27.84 4.09
C LEU A 16 18.11 -27.96 2.77
N SER A 17 16.80 -28.22 2.78
CA SER A 17 15.92 -28.17 1.60
C SER A 17 15.19 -26.83 1.43
N THR A 18 15.22 -25.94 2.43
CA THR A 18 14.84 -24.52 2.25
C THR A 18 16.00 -23.66 1.74
N TYR A 19 17.18 -24.25 1.52
CA TYR A 19 18.01 -23.76 0.44
C TYR A 19 17.33 -24.27 -0.83
N GLY A 20 16.38 -23.45 -1.31
CA GLY A 20 16.00 -23.46 -2.71
C GLY A 20 17.29 -23.65 -3.51
N THR A 21 17.22 -24.46 -4.55
CA THR A 21 18.21 -24.41 -5.59
C THR A 21 18.43 -22.93 -5.86
N ALA A 22 19.56 -22.39 -5.40
CA ALA A 22 20.23 -21.32 -6.07
C ALA A 22 20.49 -21.91 -7.46
N PHE A 23 19.46 -21.88 -8.31
CA PHE A 23 19.63 -21.40 -9.65
C PHE A 23 20.60 -20.25 -9.46
N ALA A 24 21.83 -20.45 -9.91
CA ALA A 24 22.57 -19.31 -10.36
C ALA A 24 21.57 -18.61 -11.27
N GLN A 25 20.97 -17.52 -10.77
CA GLN A 25 20.24 -16.57 -11.57
C GLN A 25 21.28 -16.09 -12.60
N GLU A 26 21.51 -16.88 -13.65
CA GLU A 26 21.58 -16.29 -14.97
C GLU A 26 20.33 -15.44 -14.97
N GLU A 27 20.51 -14.12 -14.82
CA GLU A 27 19.46 -13.10 -14.89
C GLU A 27 18.34 -13.69 -15.74
N SER A 28 17.25 -14.08 -15.08
CA SER A 28 16.08 -14.61 -15.74
C SER A 28 15.78 -13.57 -16.81
N GLY A 29 16.07 -13.91 -18.06
CA GLY A 29 16.27 -12.95 -19.16
C GLY A 29 14.98 -12.30 -19.62
N VAL A 30 14.02 -12.19 -18.71
CA VAL A 30 12.76 -11.48 -18.83
C VAL A 30 13.11 -10.00 -19.02
N PRO A 31 12.75 -9.40 -20.16
CA PRO A 31 13.06 -8.00 -20.43
C PRO A 31 12.28 -7.08 -19.48
N ALA A 32 12.72 -5.83 -19.36
CA ALA A 32 11.87 -4.80 -18.76
C ALA A 32 10.64 -4.56 -19.65
N CYS A 33 9.49 -4.26 -19.06
CA CYS A 33 8.32 -3.84 -19.82
C CYS A 33 8.64 -2.54 -20.59
N GLU A 34 8.20 -2.46 -21.85
CA GLU A 34 8.37 -1.27 -22.70
C GLU A 34 7.02 -0.58 -22.87
N GLY A 35 6.99 0.75 -22.80
CA GLY A 35 5.77 1.54 -23.02
C GLY A 35 5.58 2.63 -21.98
N ASP A 36 4.50 3.39 -22.13
CA ASP A 36 4.06 4.39 -21.14
C ASP A 36 3.11 3.76 -20.11
N ASN A 37 2.56 2.57 -20.41
CA ASN A 37 1.66 1.83 -19.54
C ASN A 37 1.84 0.32 -19.75
N ILE A 38 1.56 -0.48 -18.71
CA ILE A 38 1.52 -1.94 -18.75
C ILE A 38 0.17 -2.43 -18.22
N ALA A 39 -0.47 -3.32 -18.98
CA ALA A 39 -1.66 -4.02 -18.55
C ALA A 39 -1.40 -5.53 -18.60
N GLY A 40 -1.76 -6.27 -17.55
CA GLY A 40 -1.51 -7.70 -17.46
C GLY A 40 -1.82 -8.31 -16.10
N THR A 41 -1.27 -9.49 -15.84
CA THR A 41 -1.39 -10.18 -14.55
C THR A 41 -0.02 -10.31 -13.90
N VAL A 42 0.08 -9.97 -12.63
CA VAL A 42 1.28 -10.20 -11.83
C VAL A 42 1.46 -11.70 -11.62
N VAL A 43 2.59 -12.24 -12.07
CA VAL A 43 2.91 -13.68 -11.97
C VAL A 43 4.05 -13.98 -11.01
N ALA A 44 4.85 -12.98 -10.65
CA ALA A 44 5.89 -13.11 -9.62
C ALA A 44 6.23 -11.76 -9.01
N VAL A 45 6.61 -11.79 -7.73
CA VAL A 45 7.10 -10.64 -6.97
C VAL A 45 8.40 -11.03 -6.26
N ASP A 46 9.45 -10.22 -6.45
CA ASP A 46 10.68 -10.30 -5.66
C ASP A 46 10.68 -9.15 -4.65
N GLU A 47 10.31 -9.46 -3.40
CA GLU A 47 10.24 -8.50 -2.31
C GLU A 47 11.59 -7.86 -1.96
N GLU A 48 12.71 -8.57 -2.17
CA GLU A 48 14.03 -8.06 -1.82
C GLU A 48 14.48 -6.98 -2.81
N SER A 49 14.19 -7.19 -4.09
CA SER A 49 14.59 -6.25 -5.15
C SER A 49 13.50 -5.26 -5.56
N GLY A 50 12.24 -5.50 -5.18
CA GLY A 50 11.07 -4.75 -5.65
C GLY A 50 10.74 -4.98 -7.12
N LEU A 51 11.21 -6.09 -7.69
CA LEU A 51 11.00 -6.46 -9.09
C LEU A 51 9.73 -7.29 -9.21
N ILE A 52 8.81 -6.84 -10.05
CA ILE A 52 7.55 -7.53 -10.34
C ILE A 52 7.61 -8.06 -11.76
N THR A 53 7.20 -9.32 -11.94
CA THR A 53 7.01 -9.92 -13.27
C THR A 53 5.53 -9.88 -13.61
N VAL A 54 5.21 -9.27 -14.75
CA VAL A 54 3.87 -9.13 -15.29
C VAL A 54 3.78 -9.95 -16.57
N ASP A 55 2.73 -10.75 -16.70
CA ASP A 55 2.35 -11.40 -17.95
C ASP A 55 1.26 -10.56 -18.64
N PRO A 56 1.59 -9.82 -19.72
CA PRO A 56 0.62 -8.98 -20.42
C PRO A 56 -0.41 -9.80 -21.23
N ASP A 57 -0.08 -11.05 -21.58
CA ASP A 57 -0.95 -11.92 -22.35
C ASP A 57 -0.74 -13.39 -21.94
N LEU A 58 -1.58 -13.85 -21.00
CA LEU A 58 -1.58 -15.23 -20.49
C LEU A 58 -1.71 -16.30 -21.59
N GLU A 59 -2.15 -15.95 -22.82
CA GLU A 59 -2.21 -16.89 -23.95
C GLU A 59 -0.88 -17.05 -24.70
N VAL A 60 0.08 -16.13 -24.50
CA VAL A 60 1.36 -16.08 -25.21
C VAL A 60 2.51 -16.45 -24.26
N PRO A 61 2.96 -17.72 -24.28
CA PRO A 61 4.00 -18.16 -23.35
C PRO A 61 5.31 -17.41 -23.59
N GLY A 62 5.84 -16.80 -22.53
CA GLY A 62 7.13 -16.09 -22.52
C GLY A 62 7.07 -14.63 -22.96
N ASP A 63 5.88 -14.02 -22.97
CA ASP A 63 5.72 -12.56 -23.14
C ASP A 63 5.83 -11.80 -21.80
N GLU A 64 6.19 -12.49 -20.73
CA GLU A 64 6.48 -11.92 -19.41
C GLU A 64 7.48 -10.77 -19.53
N CYS A 65 7.23 -9.70 -18.79
CA CYS A 65 8.12 -8.57 -18.66
C CYS A 65 8.25 -8.15 -17.19
N THR A 66 9.29 -7.39 -16.88
CA THR A 66 9.59 -6.96 -15.51
C THR A 66 9.42 -5.47 -15.33
N VAL A 67 8.86 -5.07 -14.20
CA VAL A 67 8.81 -3.67 -13.73
C VAL A 67 9.44 -3.57 -12.35
N PHE A 68 9.90 -2.37 -12.00
CA PHE A 68 10.44 -2.09 -10.68
C PHE A 68 9.53 -1.15 -9.92
N LEU A 69 9.28 -1.46 -8.65
CA LEU A 69 8.67 -0.53 -7.71
C LEU A 69 9.77 0.28 -7.01
N THR A 70 9.86 1.56 -7.34
CA THR A 70 10.84 2.48 -6.76
C THR A 70 10.30 3.08 -5.46
N GLY A 71 10.51 2.40 -4.33
CA GLY A 71 9.94 2.82 -3.03
C GLY A 71 10.80 3.75 -2.14
N ASP A 72 12.05 4.09 -2.53
CA ASP A 72 12.93 4.91 -1.66
C ASP A 72 12.88 6.40 -2.00
N PHE A 73 11.81 7.06 -1.56
CA PHE A 73 11.58 8.49 -1.77
C PHE A 73 12.50 9.41 -0.93
N GLY A 74 13.52 8.88 -0.24
CA GLY A 74 14.48 9.64 0.56
C GLY A 74 13.89 10.39 1.76
N HIS A 75 12.57 10.51 1.86
CA HIS A 75 11.84 11.22 2.90
C HIS A 75 10.75 10.31 3.50
N PRO A 76 10.72 10.09 4.82
CA PRO A 76 9.81 9.11 5.43
C PRO A 76 8.33 9.46 5.32
N ILE A 77 7.99 10.72 4.99
CA ILE A 77 6.60 11.14 4.77
C ILE A 77 6.14 10.83 3.35
N THR A 78 7.01 10.96 2.34
CA THR A 78 6.63 10.63 0.95
C THR A 78 6.41 9.13 0.84
N THR A 79 7.29 8.30 1.41
CA THR A 79 7.07 6.84 1.52
C THR A 79 5.75 6.49 2.21
N LEU A 80 5.44 7.12 3.34
CA LEU A 80 4.18 6.86 4.04
C LEU A 80 2.95 7.22 3.19
N LEU A 81 3.00 8.35 2.49
CA LEU A 81 1.86 8.80 1.71
C LEU A 81 1.75 8.05 0.37
N GLY A 82 2.88 7.70 -0.25
CA GLY A 82 2.93 6.84 -1.44
C GLY A 82 2.37 5.47 -1.13
N SER A 83 2.71 4.86 0.01
CA SER A 83 2.09 3.59 0.43
C SER A 83 0.59 3.72 0.76
N TYR A 84 0.13 4.89 1.20
CA TYR A 84 -1.27 5.09 1.56
C TYR A 84 -2.18 5.41 0.37
N PHE A 85 -1.64 6.12 -0.63
CA PHE A 85 -2.39 6.57 -1.81
C PHE A 85 -1.98 5.85 -3.10
N GLY A 86 -0.87 5.13 -3.08
CA GLY A 86 -0.42 4.31 -4.18
C GLY A 86 -1.25 3.03 -4.24
N GLU A 87 -1.54 2.61 -5.45
CA GLU A 87 -2.38 1.44 -5.74
C GLU A 87 -1.61 0.13 -5.60
N VAL A 88 -0.26 0.19 -5.65
CA VAL A 88 0.58 -1.00 -5.69
C VAL A 88 1.35 -1.18 -4.39
N ASN A 89 1.06 -2.27 -3.69
CA ASN A 89 1.76 -2.69 -2.48
C ASN A 89 2.33 -4.10 -2.68
N ILE A 90 3.65 -4.24 -2.48
CA ILE A 90 4.37 -5.51 -2.61
C ILE A 90 3.79 -6.57 -1.67
N GLU A 91 3.46 -6.21 -0.42
CA GLU A 91 2.94 -7.17 0.57
C GLU A 91 1.57 -7.71 0.12
N ASP A 92 0.70 -6.85 -0.40
CA ASP A 92 -0.63 -7.23 -0.87
C ASP A 92 -0.55 -8.08 -2.15
N LEU A 93 0.38 -7.78 -3.07
CA LEU A 93 0.65 -8.59 -4.26
C LEU A 93 1.21 -9.97 -3.89
N THR A 94 2.13 -10.06 -2.92
CA THR A 94 2.64 -11.35 -2.42
C THR A 94 1.48 -12.15 -1.82
N GLU A 95 0.66 -11.56 -0.94
CA GLU A 95 -0.47 -12.25 -0.32
C GLU A 95 -1.48 -12.75 -1.36
N ALA A 96 -1.73 -11.96 -2.41
CA ALA A 96 -2.58 -12.37 -3.52
C ALA A 96 -1.95 -13.52 -4.36
N LEU A 97 -0.64 -13.49 -4.61
CA LEU A 97 0.08 -14.59 -5.26
C LEU A 97 0.06 -15.87 -4.43
N GLU A 98 0.18 -15.77 -3.10
CA GLU A 98 0.06 -16.92 -2.20
C GLU A 98 -1.37 -17.47 -2.18
N THR A 99 -2.37 -16.58 -2.17
CA THR A 99 -3.79 -16.97 -2.19
C THR A 99 -4.19 -17.70 -3.47
N THR A 100 -3.59 -17.34 -4.61
CA THR A 100 -3.84 -18.00 -5.89
C THR A 100 -3.11 -19.33 -6.06
N GLN A 101 -2.17 -19.68 -5.18
CA GLN A 101 -1.53 -20.99 -5.13
C GLN A 101 -2.41 -21.97 -4.34
N VAL A 102 -3.00 -22.93 -5.03
CA VAL A 102 -3.99 -23.84 -4.45
C VAL A 102 -3.69 -25.30 -4.76
N CYS A 103 -4.24 -26.21 -3.97
CA CYS A 103 -4.22 -27.63 -4.25
C CYS A 103 -5.44 -28.03 -5.09
N ALA A 104 -5.22 -28.91 -6.07
CA ALA A 104 -6.27 -29.43 -6.92
C ALA A 104 -6.10 -30.94 -7.14
N ILE A 105 -7.24 -31.62 -7.29
CA ILE A 105 -7.28 -33.04 -7.66
C ILE A 105 -8.13 -33.25 -8.90
N GLN A 106 -7.65 -34.11 -9.80
CA GLN A 106 -8.41 -34.51 -10.98
C GLN A 106 -9.24 -35.77 -10.68
N ASP A 107 -10.53 -35.73 -10.98
CA ASP A 107 -11.35 -36.95 -11.01
C ASP A 107 -11.04 -37.75 -12.30
N GLU A 108 -10.48 -38.96 -12.15
CA GLU A 108 -10.06 -39.80 -13.29
C GLU A 108 -11.21 -40.21 -14.23
N VAL A 109 -12.47 -40.10 -13.80
CA VAL A 109 -13.65 -40.52 -14.58
C VAL A 109 -14.25 -39.35 -15.33
N THR A 110 -14.34 -38.19 -14.70
CA THR A 110 -14.96 -36.99 -15.28
C THR A 110 -13.95 -36.03 -15.91
N GLU A 111 -12.66 -36.21 -15.60
CA GLU A 111 -11.55 -35.32 -15.99
C GLU A 111 -11.71 -33.88 -15.46
N ILE A 112 -12.59 -33.68 -14.48
CA ILE A 112 -12.81 -32.39 -13.81
C ILE A 112 -11.78 -32.20 -12.71
N TRP A 113 -11.23 -30.99 -12.61
CA TRP A 113 -10.36 -30.58 -11.51
C TRP A 113 -11.17 -29.87 -10.44
N THR A 114 -10.97 -30.26 -9.19
CA THR A 114 -11.64 -29.67 -8.03
C THR A 114 -10.60 -29.17 -7.05
N TYR A 115 -10.85 -28.00 -6.48
CA TYR A 115 -10.06 -27.44 -5.39
C TYR A 115 -10.08 -28.37 -4.17
N THR A 116 -8.92 -28.48 -3.52
CA THR A 116 -8.78 -29.12 -2.22
C THR A 116 -8.10 -28.15 -1.26
N GLU A 117 -8.56 -28.12 -0.01
CA GLU A 117 -7.89 -27.35 1.03
C GLU A 117 -6.51 -27.97 1.29
N PRO A 118 -5.43 -27.17 1.36
CA PRO A 118 -4.14 -27.66 1.80
C PRO A 118 -4.20 -28.14 3.26
N ASP A 119 -3.22 -28.93 3.68
CA ASP A 119 -3.18 -29.44 5.06
C ASP A 119 -2.83 -28.35 6.11
N GLU A 120 -2.73 -28.74 7.39
CA GLU A 120 -2.41 -27.80 8.47
C GLU A 120 -1.03 -27.13 8.31
N GLU A 121 -0.18 -27.69 7.47
CA GLU A 121 1.15 -27.20 7.13
C GLU A 121 1.18 -26.38 5.82
N GLY A 122 0.07 -26.32 5.08
CA GLY A 122 -0.05 -25.64 3.79
C GLY A 122 0.34 -26.52 2.59
N ASP A 123 0.60 -27.81 2.80
CA ASP A 123 1.04 -28.73 1.75
C ASP A 123 -0.17 -29.43 1.10
N CYS A 124 -0.08 -29.70 -0.21
CA CYS A 124 -1.06 -30.54 -0.91
C CYS A 124 -0.93 -32.02 -0.52
N ALA A 125 -2.06 -32.71 -0.35
CA ALA A 125 -2.05 -34.11 0.07
C ALA A 125 -1.54 -35.07 -1.04
N GLU A 126 -1.27 -36.33 -0.67
CA GLU A 126 -0.82 -37.33 -1.65
C GLU A 126 -1.88 -37.56 -2.75
N GLY A 127 -1.52 -37.21 -4.00
CA GLY A 127 -2.38 -37.32 -5.17
C GLY A 127 -3.03 -36.01 -5.59
N GLU A 128 -2.86 -34.96 -4.81
CA GLU A 128 -3.18 -33.58 -5.17
C GLU A 128 -1.97 -32.94 -5.85
N GLU A 129 -2.23 -31.89 -6.63
CA GLU A 129 -1.23 -31.11 -7.34
C GLU A 129 -1.40 -29.63 -7.01
N GLU A 130 -0.29 -28.95 -6.76
CA GLU A 130 -0.25 -27.51 -6.63
C GLU A 130 -0.46 -26.87 -8.02
N VAL A 131 -1.39 -25.93 -8.08
CA VAL A 131 -1.74 -25.18 -9.29
C VAL A 131 -1.84 -23.69 -8.94
N THR A 132 -1.54 -22.83 -9.91
CA THR A 132 -1.65 -21.38 -9.77
C THR A 132 -2.88 -20.91 -10.51
N VAL A 133 -3.84 -20.33 -9.80
CA VAL A 133 -5.03 -19.72 -10.40
C VAL A 133 -4.64 -18.44 -11.14
N THR A 134 -5.05 -18.32 -12.40
CA THR A 134 -4.66 -17.20 -13.29
C THR A 134 -5.84 -16.40 -13.83
N GLY A 135 -7.08 -16.82 -13.58
CA GLY A 135 -8.25 -16.05 -14.00
C GLY A 135 -9.57 -16.73 -13.63
N GLN A 136 -10.67 -15.99 -13.79
CA GLN A 136 -12.03 -16.50 -13.61
C GLN A 136 -12.75 -16.66 -14.95
N ASN A 137 -13.46 -17.76 -15.12
CA ASN A 137 -14.22 -18.09 -16.33
C ASN A 137 -15.66 -17.57 -16.23
N GLU A 138 -16.33 -17.40 -17.39
CA GLU A 138 -17.73 -16.94 -17.46
C GLU A 138 -18.73 -17.84 -16.71
N ASP A 139 -18.38 -19.11 -16.49
CA ASP A 139 -19.21 -20.08 -15.78
C ASP A 139 -19.00 -20.11 -14.26
N GLY A 140 -18.12 -19.25 -13.74
CA GLY A 140 -17.75 -19.16 -12.33
C GLY A 140 -16.65 -20.14 -11.89
N SER A 141 -16.14 -20.99 -12.80
CA SER A 141 -14.91 -21.75 -12.54
C SER A 141 -13.67 -20.87 -12.67
N PHE A 142 -12.52 -21.37 -12.25
CA PHE A 142 -11.24 -20.67 -12.38
C PHE A 142 -10.36 -21.33 -13.43
N SER A 143 -9.57 -20.54 -14.15
CA SER A 143 -8.45 -21.03 -14.96
C SER A 143 -7.22 -21.12 -14.07
N ALA A 144 -6.49 -22.23 -14.14
CA ALA A 144 -5.28 -22.44 -13.36
C ALA A 144 -4.19 -23.13 -14.19
N ASN A 145 -2.93 -22.85 -13.88
CA ASN A 145 -1.77 -23.45 -14.52
C ASN A 145 -1.14 -24.50 -13.60
N ARG A 146 -0.86 -25.67 -14.17
CA ARG A 146 -0.08 -26.73 -13.52
C ARG A 146 1.42 -26.42 -13.61
N SER A 147 2.21 -27.08 -12.76
CA SER A 147 3.68 -26.97 -12.77
C SER A 147 4.35 -27.33 -14.11
N ASP A 148 3.65 -28.05 -14.99
CA ASP A 148 4.12 -28.40 -16.34
C ASP A 148 3.71 -27.37 -17.43
N GLY A 149 3.04 -26.28 -17.05
CA GLY A 149 2.52 -25.23 -17.93
C GLY A 149 1.17 -25.56 -18.58
N THR A 150 0.53 -26.68 -18.23
CA THR A 150 -0.80 -27.01 -18.74
C THR A 150 -1.87 -26.21 -18.02
N SER A 151 -2.70 -25.48 -18.77
CA SER A 151 -3.89 -24.80 -18.24
C SER A 151 -5.05 -25.78 -18.03
N ILE A 152 -5.74 -25.64 -16.89
CA ILE A 152 -6.90 -26.42 -16.47
C ILE A 152 -8.05 -25.51 -16.03
N SER A 153 -9.27 -26.04 -16.03
CA SER A 153 -10.44 -25.41 -15.41
C SER A 153 -10.68 -26.03 -14.04
N LEU A 154 -10.55 -25.22 -13.00
CA LEU A 154 -10.66 -25.58 -11.58
C LEU A 154 -12.03 -25.20 -11.04
N ASN A 155 -12.73 -26.17 -10.44
CA ASN A 155 -13.99 -25.94 -9.77
C ASN A 155 -13.78 -25.72 -8.27
N VAL A 156 -14.30 -24.60 -7.75
CA VAL A 156 -14.27 -24.22 -6.33
C VAL A 156 -15.72 -24.15 -5.85
N GLU A 157 -16.14 -25.13 -5.03
CA GLU A 157 -17.53 -25.19 -4.53
C GLU A 157 -17.75 -24.28 -3.30
N ASP A 158 -16.68 -23.94 -2.59
CA ASP A 158 -16.74 -23.10 -1.40
C ASP A 158 -16.79 -21.61 -1.79
N GLU A 159 -17.85 -20.92 -1.39
CA GLU A 159 -18.12 -19.53 -1.77
C GLU A 159 -17.12 -18.55 -1.12
N GLU A 160 -16.66 -18.84 0.10
CA GLU A 160 -15.67 -18.01 0.80
C GLU A 160 -14.32 -18.08 0.08
N THR A 161 -13.87 -19.29 -0.26
CA THR A 161 -12.64 -19.53 -1.03
C THR A 161 -12.74 -18.94 -2.44
N SER A 162 -13.87 -19.11 -3.11
CA SER A 162 -14.10 -18.53 -4.43
C SER A 162 -14.06 -17.00 -4.39
N GLY A 163 -14.61 -16.39 -3.33
CA GLY A 163 -14.52 -14.95 -3.10
C GLY A 163 -13.07 -14.50 -2.94
N ALA A 164 -12.33 -15.13 -2.02
CA ALA A 164 -10.93 -14.83 -1.76
C ALA A 164 -10.04 -14.96 -3.00
N LEU A 165 -10.26 -15.98 -3.84
CA LEU A 165 -9.57 -16.14 -5.12
C LEU A 165 -9.90 -15.04 -6.13
N SER A 166 -11.15 -14.58 -6.15
CA SER A 166 -11.57 -13.50 -7.05
C SER A 166 -10.93 -12.17 -6.62
N ASP A 167 -10.95 -11.87 -5.32
CA ASP A 167 -10.32 -10.68 -4.74
C ASP A 167 -8.80 -10.70 -4.98
N ALA A 168 -8.15 -11.86 -4.81
CA ALA A 168 -6.73 -12.02 -5.08
C ALA A 168 -6.40 -11.80 -6.57
N LEU A 169 -7.20 -12.33 -7.50
CA LEU A 169 -7.01 -12.12 -8.93
C LEU A 169 -7.20 -10.65 -9.34
N GLU A 170 -8.13 -9.94 -8.72
CA GLU A 170 -8.32 -8.51 -8.92
C GLU A 170 -7.09 -7.72 -8.47
N ASN A 171 -6.53 -8.04 -7.29
CA ASN A 171 -5.30 -7.44 -6.80
C ASN A 171 -4.07 -7.73 -7.67
N LEU A 172 -4.03 -8.88 -8.36
CA LEU A 172 -2.96 -9.23 -9.29
C LEU A 172 -3.14 -8.63 -10.69
N ASN A 173 -4.27 -7.98 -10.96
CA ASN A 173 -4.46 -7.26 -12.22
C ASN A 173 -3.61 -5.99 -12.20
N ALA A 174 -2.63 -5.93 -13.10
CA ALA A 174 -1.80 -4.76 -13.29
C ALA A 174 -2.40 -3.93 -14.42
N ASP A 175 -2.69 -2.66 -14.16
CA ASP A 175 -2.90 -1.61 -15.16
C ASP A 175 -2.18 -0.37 -14.66
N TRP A 176 -0.89 -0.29 -14.96
CA TRP A 176 0.03 0.66 -14.34
C TRP A 176 0.67 1.55 -15.38
N ASP A 177 0.71 2.85 -15.10
CA ASP A 177 1.55 3.78 -15.83
C ASP A 177 3.03 3.52 -15.51
N LEU A 178 3.89 3.68 -16.52
CA LEU A 178 5.33 3.47 -16.42
C LEU A 178 6.09 4.78 -16.63
N ASN A 179 7.16 4.93 -15.87
CA ASN A 179 8.15 5.99 -16.06
C ASN A 179 9.05 5.70 -17.28
N GLU A 180 9.81 6.71 -17.72
CA GLU A 180 10.77 6.58 -18.84
C GLU A 180 11.85 5.49 -18.63
N ASP A 181 12.06 5.04 -17.39
CA ASP A 181 13.01 3.99 -17.03
C ASP A 181 12.37 2.60 -16.84
N GLY A 182 11.06 2.47 -17.06
CA GLY A 182 10.30 1.23 -16.91
C GLY A 182 9.90 0.89 -15.47
N SER A 183 10.16 1.78 -14.50
CA SER A 183 9.55 1.67 -13.17
C SER A 183 8.07 2.04 -13.23
N VAL A 184 7.28 1.50 -12.29
CA VAL A 184 5.88 1.91 -12.14
C VAL A 184 5.83 3.36 -11.66
N ALA A 185 4.96 4.16 -12.27
CA ALA A 185 4.69 5.52 -11.81
C ALA A 185 4.13 5.47 -10.39
N ASP A 186 4.91 5.95 -9.43
CA ASP A 186 4.54 5.90 -8.02
C ASP A 186 4.02 7.25 -7.53
N VAL A 187 2.86 7.22 -6.87
CA VAL A 187 2.22 8.39 -6.24
C VAL A 187 3.18 9.14 -5.28
N GLY A 188 4.12 8.44 -4.66
CA GLY A 188 5.18 8.97 -3.83
C GLY A 188 6.13 9.92 -4.56
N ASP A 189 6.42 9.70 -5.85
CA ASP A 189 7.24 10.60 -6.66
C ASP A 189 6.50 11.90 -6.94
N ASP A 190 5.22 11.82 -7.29
CA ASP A 190 4.34 12.97 -7.46
C ASP A 190 4.23 13.77 -6.15
N ILE A 191 4.01 13.09 -5.02
CA ILE A 191 3.96 13.71 -3.70
C ILE A 191 5.28 14.41 -3.36
N ALA A 192 6.42 13.80 -3.70
CA ALA A 192 7.73 14.41 -3.51
C ALA A 192 7.86 15.67 -4.37
N GLN A 193 7.48 15.61 -5.64
CA GLN A 193 7.50 16.73 -6.57
C GLN A 193 6.60 17.88 -6.09
N TYR A 194 5.33 17.63 -5.76
CA TYR A 194 4.43 18.66 -5.22
C TYR A 194 4.96 19.28 -3.93
N HIS A 195 5.64 18.50 -3.10
CA HIS A 195 6.28 19.04 -1.91
C HIS A 195 7.46 19.96 -2.25
N GLU A 196 8.28 19.62 -3.25
CA GLU A 196 9.35 20.49 -3.76
C GLU A 196 8.82 21.79 -4.37
N ASP A 197 7.65 21.75 -5.02
CA ASP A 197 6.92 22.92 -5.53
C ASP A 197 6.35 23.83 -4.42
N GLY A 198 6.49 23.40 -3.16
CA GLY A 198 6.17 24.20 -1.97
C GLY A 198 4.79 23.91 -1.39
N PHE A 199 4.08 22.88 -1.89
CA PHE A 199 2.88 22.41 -1.24
C PHE A 199 3.24 21.64 0.04
N GLY A 200 2.63 22.02 1.16
CA GLY A 200 2.84 21.26 2.40
C GLY A 200 2.16 19.89 2.31
N PHE A 201 2.76 18.85 2.89
CA PHE A 201 2.18 17.50 2.93
C PHE A 201 0.71 17.45 3.40
N GLY A 202 0.31 18.33 4.33
CA GLY A 202 -1.09 18.40 4.77
C GLY A 202 -2.08 18.98 3.75
N VAL A 203 -1.60 19.67 2.72
CA VAL A 203 -2.39 20.05 1.53
C VAL A 203 -2.41 18.87 0.57
N ILE A 204 -1.25 18.26 0.31
CA ILE A 204 -1.13 17.12 -0.60
C ILE A 204 -2.09 15.99 -0.20
N VAL A 205 -2.07 15.56 1.07
CA VAL A 205 -3.00 14.53 1.59
C VAL A 205 -4.47 14.86 1.32
N LYS A 206 -4.86 16.14 1.39
CA LYS A 206 -6.26 16.52 1.17
C LYS A 206 -6.64 16.47 -0.30
N VAL A 207 -5.70 16.83 -1.19
CA VAL A 207 -5.93 16.75 -2.63
C VAL A 207 -6.10 15.30 -3.06
N TYR A 208 -5.22 14.41 -2.61
CA TYR A 208 -5.37 12.98 -2.88
C TYR A 208 -6.65 12.39 -2.28
N ALA A 209 -6.95 12.72 -1.02
CA ALA A 209 -8.21 12.29 -0.40
C ALA A 209 -9.46 12.84 -1.11
N PHE A 210 -9.36 13.99 -1.78
CA PHE A 210 -10.46 14.50 -2.58
C PHE A 210 -10.71 13.67 -3.82
N ILE A 211 -9.65 13.34 -4.55
CA ILE A 211 -9.75 12.55 -5.76
C ILE A 211 -10.31 11.17 -5.43
N ALA A 212 -9.79 10.50 -4.40
CA ALA A 212 -10.29 9.20 -3.98
C ALA A 212 -11.80 9.23 -3.62
N GLU A 213 -12.26 10.24 -2.88
CA GLU A 213 -13.70 10.35 -2.53
C GLU A 213 -14.58 10.75 -3.72
N LEU A 214 -14.03 11.51 -4.67
CA LEU A 214 -14.74 11.84 -5.91
C LEU A 214 -14.89 10.61 -6.80
N GLU A 215 -13.83 9.82 -6.96
CA GLU A 215 -13.84 8.58 -7.73
C GLU A 215 -14.84 7.58 -7.15
N GLU A 216 -14.85 7.38 -5.82
CA GLU A 216 -15.84 6.54 -5.15
C GLU A 216 -17.28 7.02 -5.41
N ALA A 217 -17.53 8.32 -5.28
CA ALA A 217 -18.85 8.89 -5.54
C ALA A 217 -19.29 8.74 -7.01
N CYS A 218 -18.36 8.87 -7.96
CA CYS A 218 -18.65 8.70 -9.37
C CYS A 218 -18.98 7.24 -9.73
N LEU A 219 -18.31 6.27 -9.09
CA LEU A 219 -18.61 4.84 -9.28
C LEU A 219 -19.99 4.44 -8.74
N GLU A 220 -20.40 4.99 -7.59
CA GLU A 220 -21.74 4.70 -7.03
C GLU A 220 -22.87 5.13 -7.98
N GLU A 221 -22.74 6.30 -8.62
CA GLU A 221 -23.76 6.83 -9.55
C GLU A 221 -23.93 5.96 -10.81
N GLU A 222 -22.86 5.36 -11.33
CA GLU A 222 -22.94 4.48 -12.50
C GLU A 222 -23.76 3.21 -12.22
N THR A 223 -23.67 2.69 -11.00
CA THR A 223 -24.35 1.44 -10.62
C THR A 223 -25.86 1.60 -10.39
N GLU A 224 -26.33 2.78 -9.97
CA GLU A 224 -27.76 2.99 -9.69
C GLU A 224 -28.62 3.17 -10.98
N THR A 225 -28.01 3.50 -12.11
CA THR A 225 -28.76 3.83 -13.34
C THR A 225 -29.24 2.62 -14.16
N VAL A 226 -28.88 1.39 -13.79
CA VAL A 226 -29.09 0.20 -14.64
C VAL A 226 -30.47 -0.48 -14.44
N GLU A 227 -31.20 -0.20 -13.36
CA GLU A 227 -32.50 -0.87 -13.10
C GLU A 227 -33.74 0.03 -13.31
N GLY A 228 -33.99 0.42 -14.56
CA GLY A 228 -35.36 0.38 -15.11
C GLY A 228 -36.33 1.53 -14.82
N GLU A 229 -35.90 2.79 -14.74
CA GLU A 229 -36.82 3.94 -14.81
C GLU A 229 -36.55 4.82 -16.03
N GLU A 230 -37.64 5.23 -16.70
CA GLU A 230 -37.62 6.13 -17.84
C GLU A 230 -36.89 7.42 -17.46
N ALA A 231 -35.77 7.69 -18.14
CA ALA A 231 -34.94 8.88 -17.96
C ALA A 231 -35.80 10.14 -17.83
N LEU A 232 -35.96 10.60 -16.59
CA LEU A 232 -36.57 11.87 -16.28
C LEU A 232 -35.55 12.94 -16.69
N GLU A 233 -35.83 13.62 -17.81
CA GLU A 233 -35.08 14.79 -18.26
C GLU A 233 -35.11 15.87 -17.16
N GLY A 234 -34.10 15.94 -16.30
CA GLY A 234 -34.09 16.90 -15.21
C GLY A 234 -32.78 16.93 -14.44
N GLU A 235 -32.06 18.04 -14.61
CA GLU A 235 -30.76 18.40 -14.04
C GLU A 235 -29.57 17.64 -14.66
N GLU A 236 -28.85 18.33 -15.54
CA GLU A 236 -27.47 17.99 -15.88
C GLU A 236 -26.72 18.00 -14.55
N ALA A 237 -26.35 16.82 -14.04
CA ALA A 237 -25.34 16.72 -13.01
C ALA A 237 -24.12 17.49 -13.53
N ASP A 238 -23.42 18.21 -12.66
CA ASP A 238 -22.18 18.88 -13.02
C ASP A 238 -21.15 17.79 -13.40
N ASP A 239 -21.17 17.34 -14.65
CA ASP A 239 -20.22 16.40 -15.27
C ASP A 239 -18.76 16.84 -15.08
N ASP A 240 -18.54 18.08 -14.64
CA ASP A 240 -17.24 18.66 -14.30
C ASP A 240 -16.62 18.09 -13.00
N LEU A 241 -17.35 17.34 -12.18
CA LEU A 241 -16.82 16.76 -10.93
C LEU A 241 -16.11 15.42 -11.16
N CYS A 242 -16.67 14.53 -11.98
CA CYS A 242 -16.08 13.24 -12.31
C CYS A 242 -14.99 13.41 -13.38
N GLY A 243 -13.80 12.86 -13.14
CA GLY A 243 -12.65 12.98 -14.06
C GLY A 243 -11.72 14.18 -13.78
N LYS A 244 -11.86 14.83 -12.62
CA LYS A 244 -10.78 15.69 -12.10
C LYS A 244 -9.60 14.83 -11.71
N THR A 245 -8.40 15.25 -12.09
CA THR A 245 -7.15 14.58 -11.70
C THR A 245 -6.51 15.30 -10.50
N VAL A 246 -5.57 14.62 -9.84
CA VAL A 246 -4.70 15.23 -8.82
C VAL A 246 -4.00 16.47 -9.37
N GLU A 247 -3.50 16.39 -10.60
CA GLU A 247 -2.80 17.49 -11.29
C GLU A 247 -3.72 18.72 -11.47
N ASP A 248 -4.97 18.52 -11.87
CA ASP A 248 -5.94 19.61 -12.03
C ASP A 248 -6.13 20.41 -10.73
N LEU A 249 -6.27 19.70 -9.61
CA LEU A 249 -6.46 20.34 -8.30
C LEU A 249 -5.20 21.10 -7.85
N PHE A 250 -4.00 20.57 -8.10
CA PHE A 250 -2.76 21.30 -7.83
C PHE A 250 -2.58 22.50 -8.76
N ASN A 251 -2.98 22.39 -10.02
CA ASN A 251 -2.99 23.50 -10.97
C ASN A 251 -3.92 24.63 -10.49
N ASP A 252 -5.10 24.30 -9.97
CA ASP A 252 -6.00 25.29 -9.36
C ASP A 252 -5.36 25.99 -8.16
N LEU A 253 -4.72 25.23 -7.28
CA LEU A 253 -4.01 25.80 -6.12
C LEU A 253 -2.84 26.71 -6.55
N ALA A 254 -2.08 26.31 -7.57
CA ALA A 254 -0.98 27.10 -8.13
C ALA A 254 -1.49 28.42 -8.75
N ASN A 255 -2.69 28.40 -9.33
CA ASN A 255 -3.35 29.57 -9.90
C ASN A 255 -4.04 30.48 -8.86
N GLY A 256 -3.90 30.15 -7.58
CA GLY A 256 -4.32 30.99 -6.46
C GLY A 256 -5.63 30.57 -5.79
N SER A 257 -6.24 29.46 -6.21
CA SER A 257 -7.31 28.84 -5.44
C SER A 257 -6.79 28.43 -4.07
N SER A 258 -7.59 28.61 -3.03
CA SER A 258 -7.27 28.13 -1.70
C SER A 258 -7.86 26.75 -1.48
N ILE A 259 -7.28 25.98 -0.56
CA ILE A 259 -7.88 24.71 -0.11
C ILE A 259 -9.33 24.90 0.41
N GLY A 260 -9.68 26.10 0.87
CA GLY A 260 -11.05 26.41 1.29
C GLY A 260 -12.02 26.52 0.11
N ASP A 261 -11.54 26.97 -1.05
CA ASP A 261 -12.35 27.05 -2.28
C ASP A 261 -12.58 25.64 -2.84
N LEU A 262 -11.55 24.78 -2.79
CA LEU A 262 -11.72 23.35 -3.08
C LEU A 262 -12.74 22.72 -2.13
N PHE A 263 -12.73 23.09 -0.84
CA PHE A 263 -13.68 22.55 0.13
C PHE A 263 -15.14 22.98 -0.11
N GLU A 264 -15.33 24.19 -0.65
CA GLU A 264 -16.66 24.68 -1.02
C GLU A 264 -17.17 24.01 -2.29
N THR A 265 -16.26 23.66 -3.20
CA THR A 265 -16.57 23.06 -4.50
C THR A 265 -16.81 21.55 -4.40
N TYR A 266 -15.89 20.82 -3.78
CA TYR A 266 -15.85 19.34 -3.76
C TYR A 266 -16.34 18.75 -2.43
N GLY A 267 -16.81 19.59 -1.50
CA GLY A 267 -17.08 19.15 -0.13
C GLY A 267 -15.79 19.03 0.68
N LYS A 268 -15.85 18.42 1.85
CA LYS A 268 -14.68 18.30 2.74
C LYS A 268 -14.31 16.83 2.85
N PRO A 269 -13.03 16.46 2.61
CA PRO A 269 -12.66 15.06 2.64
C PRO A 269 -12.69 14.56 4.07
N SER A 270 -13.01 13.28 4.22
CA SER A 270 -12.95 12.52 5.46
C SER A 270 -11.54 12.58 6.07
N ILE A 271 -10.50 12.57 5.22
CA ILE A 271 -9.09 12.68 5.61
C ILE A 271 -8.62 14.13 5.51
N VAL A 272 -8.41 14.77 6.66
CA VAL A 272 -8.01 16.20 6.73
C VAL A 272 -6.52 16.45 6.94
N GLY A 273 -5.70 15.39 6.98
CA GLY A 273 -4.24 15.51 7.02
C GLY A 273 -3.52 14.28 7.58
N ILE A 274 -2.19 14.32 7.51
CA ILE A 274 -1.22 13.21 7.80
C ILE A 274 -1.48 12.46 9.11
N GLY A 275 -2.02 13.13 10.13
CA GLY A 275 -2.34 12.47 11.40
C GLY A 275 -3.45 11.42 11.29
N HIS A 276 -4.31 11.50 10.27
CA HIS A 276 -5.32 10.47 9.97
C HIS A 276 -4.68 9.29 9.25
N VAL A 277 -3.83 9.55 8.25
CA VAL A 277 -3.07 8.52 7.51
C VAL A 277 -2.33 7.60 8.48
N ARG A 278 -1.55 8.15 9.42
CA ARG A 278 -0.78 7.34 10.41
C ARG A 278 -1.62 6.44 11.33
N ASN A 279 -2.93 6.64 11.41
CA ASN A 279 -3.83 5.83 12.24
C ASN A 279 -4.78 4.97 11.39
N GLY A 280 -4.77 5.13 10.06
CA GLY A 280 -5.66 4.44 9.13
C GLY A 280 -5.26 2.99 8.89
N ASP A 281 -3.96 2.70 8.94
CA ASP A 281 -3.34 1.41 8.56
C ASP A 281 -3.64 0.26 9.54
N GLY A 282 -4.69 0.34 10.37
CA GLY A 282 -5.25 -0.76 11.15
C GLY A 282 -4.37 -1.37 12.26
N SER A 283 -3.06 -1.12 12.26
CA SER A 283 -2.10 -1.70 13.22
C SER A 283 -2.14 -1.06 14.60
N GLY A 284 -2.95 -0.02 14.77
CA GLY A 284 -3.19 0.65 16.04
C GLY A 284 -4.63 0.47 16.49
N GLU A 285 -4.91 -0.60 17.23
CA GLU A 285 -6.02 -0.63 18.19
C GLU A 285 -5.68 0.36 19.33
N GLY A 286 -5.67 1.63 18.97
CA GLY A 286 -5.41 2.77 19.83
C GLY A 286 -6.62 2.94 20.71
N ASP A 287 -6.64 2.21 21.82
CA ASP A 287 -7.49 2.45 22.98
C ASP A 287 -7.65 3.96 23.13
N GLY A 288 -8.88 4.47 22.93
CA GLY A 288 -9.24 5.87 22.73
C GLY A 288 -8.99 6.80 23.93
N GLY A 289 -7.96 6.53 24.71
CA GLY A 289 -7.36 7.42 25.69
C GLY A 289 -6.55 8.51 25.01
N GLY A 290 -7.24 9.52 24.46
CA GLY A 290 -6.63 10.73 23.93
C GLY A 290 -5.76 11.44 24.99
N ASN A 291 -4.46 11.11 25.00
CA ASN A 291 -3.42 11.84 25.70
C ASN A 291 -3.16 13.15 24.94
N GLY A 292 -4.04 14.12 25.12
CA GLY A 292 -3.85 15.48 24.61
C GLY A 292 -2.48 16.07 25.00
N ILE A 293 -1.86 16.69 24.01
CA ILE A 293 -0.50 17.19 24.08
C ILE A 293 -0.51 18.58 24.74
N CYS A 294 0.20 18.75 25.86
CA CYS A 294 0.40 20.07 26.46
C CYS A 294 1.44 20.85 25.65
N ASN A 295 1.01 21.69 24.72
CA ASN A 295 1.91 22.52 23.92
C ASN A 295 2.40 23.73 24.75
N ALA A 296 3.64 23.67 25.22
CA ALA A 296 4.27 24.79 25.93
C ALA A 296 4.74 25.85 24.91
N ARG A 297 4.07 27.01 24.88
CA ARG A 297 4.57 28.15 24.08
C ARG A 297 5.93 28.59 24.62
N SER A 298 6.93 28.71 23.76
CA SER A 298 8.31 29.17 24.03
C SER A 298 8.42 30.59 24.62
N LYS A 299 7.31 31.29 24.86
CA LYS A 299 7.24 32.65 25.42
C LYS A 299 6.45 32.74 26.73
N GLY A 300 6.70 31.81 27.67
CA GLY A 300 6.34 31.98 29.09
C GLY A 300 4.85 32.10 29.43
N GLY A 301 3.96 31.70 28.53
CA GLY A 301 2.51 31.60 28.80
C GLY A 301 2.14 30.24 29.38
N LYS A 302 1.06 30.19 30.18
CA LYS A 302 0.48 28.92 30.67
C LYS A 302 0.14 28.03 29.47
N ALA A 303 0.56 26.76 29.52
CA ALA A 303 0.16 25.77 28.53
C ALA A 303 -1.37 25.64 28.54
N ASN A 304 -1.98 25.75 27.38
CA ASN A 304 -3.43 25.55 27.22
C ASN A 304 -3.61 24.17 26.57
N ALA A 305 -4.33 23.28 27.24
CA ALA A 305 -4.71 22.00 26.67
C ALA A 305 -5.87 22.22 25.70
N SER A 306 -5.77 21.69 24.48
CA SER A 306 -6.91 21.55 23.57
C SER A 306 -7.14 20.06 23.32
N GLY A 307 -8.24 19.53 23.86
CA GLY A 307 -8.65 18.13 23.71
C GLY A 307 -9.77 17.77 24.70
N ARG A 308 -10.69 16.88 24.29
CA ARG A 308 -11.78 16.36 25.15
C ARG A 308 -11.25 15.25 26.07
N GLY A 309 -10.31 15.61 26.93
CA GLY A 309 -9.77 14.74 27.98
C GLY A 309 -9.27 15.62 29.11
N GLY A 310 -9.56 15.28 30.36
CA GLY A 310 -9.24 16.08 31.55
C GLY A 310 -7.74 16.14 31.85
N ILE A 311 -6.96 16.77 30.97
CA ILE A 311 -5.51 16.83 31.06
C ILE A 311 -5.13 18.01 31.93
N ASN A 312 -4.72 17.71 33.16
CA ASN A 312 -4.17 18.69 34.07
C ASN A 312 -2.71 18.96 33.67
N CYS A 313 -2.48 19.90 32.75
CA CYS A 313 -1.15 20.44 32.47
C CYS A 313 -0.66 21.19 33.72
N GLY A 314 -0.04 20.46 34.64
CA GLY A 314 0.25 20.89 36.00
C GLY A 314 0.87 22.28 36.08
N THR A 315 0.23 23.18 36.84
CA THR A 315 0.77 24.50 37.18
C THR A 315 1.76 24.39 38.32
N THR A 316 2.94 23.80 38.11
CA THR A 316 4.09 24.05 39.00
C THR A 316 5.38 23.52 38.39
N ILE A 317 6.14 24.39 37.74
CA ILE A 317 7.60 24.26 37.76
C ILE A 317 8.02 24.78 39.13
N PRO A 318 8.62 23.96 40.02
CA PRO A 318 9.23 24.49 41.23
C PRO A 318 10.32 25.47 40.81
N ASN A 319 10.14 26.73 41.20
CA ASN A 319 11.16 27.76 41.10
C ASN A 319 12.37 27.24 41.88
N LYS A 320 13.39 26.77 41.17
CA LYS A 320 14.67 26.40 41.77
C LYS A 320 15.28 27.69 42.31
N ASP A 321 15.35 27.75 43.63
CA ASP A 321 15.86 28.86 44.42
C ASP A 321 17.11 29.46 43.79
N ARG A 322 16.95 30.68 43.28
CA ARG A 322 18.05 31.56 42.90
C ARG A 322 18.52 32.21 44.21
N ASP A 323 19.27 31.42 44.97
CA ASP A 323 19.87 31.84 46.22
C ASP A 323 20.83 33.00 45.96
N LYS A 324 20.58 34.10 46.66
CA LYS A 324 21.37 35.33 46.61
C LYS A 324 22.55 35.12 47.55
N GLY A 325 23.65 34.60 47.01
CA GLY A 325 24.95 34.55 47.67
C GLY A 325 25.77 35.81 47.40
N ASP A 326 26.30 36.39 48.46
CA ASP A 326 26.94 37.70 48.57
C ASP A 326 28.20 37.93 47.69
N LYS A 327 28.43 39.22 47.41
CA LYS A 327 29.74 39.77 47.00
C LYS A 327 30.83 39.37 48.01
N PRO A 328 32.05 39.19 47.51
CA PRO A 328 33.15 39.97 48.08
C PRO A 328 33.98 40.69 47.02
N GLU A 329 34.75 41.62 47.57
CA GLU A 329 35.50 42.70 46.97
C GLU A 329 36.77 42.25 46.23
N GLY A 330 37.22 43.10 45.32
CA GLY A 330 38.64 43.48 45.24
C GLY A 330 39.53 42.69 44.29
N GLY A 331 40.11 43.41 43.32
CA GLY A 331 41.34 43.01 42.66
C GLY A 331 41.44 43.46 41.21
N ASP A 332 41.85 44.71 40.99
CA ASP A 332 42.45 45.14 39.73
C ASP A 332 43.69 44.28 39.42
N PRO A 333 44.00 44.02 38.14
CA PRO A 333 45.25 44.59 37.65
C PRO A 333 45.18 45.18 36.24
N ASP A 334 45.83 46.34 36.17
CA ASP A 334 46.53 47.06 35.11
C ASP A 334 46.31 46.73 33.61
N PRO A 335 46.15 47.78 32.77
CA PRO A 335 46.36 47.70 31.33
C PRO A 335 47.85 47.91 31.03
N ASP A 336 48.50 46.92 30.42
CA ASP A 336 49.76 47.16 29.71
C ASP A 336 49.47 47.33 28.22
N GLU A 337 49.57 48.58 27.78
CA GLU A 337 49.85 48.97 26.41
C GLU A 337 51.35 48.76 26.13
N GLY A 338 51.73 48.24 24.97
CA GLY A 338 53.10 48.39 24.49
C GLY A 338 53.57 47.45 23.39
N ASP A 339 53.59 48.01 22.17
CA ASP A 339 54.45 47.74 20.99
C ASP A 339 54.54 46.35 20.33
#